data_AF-A0A2S8G345-F1
#
_entry.id   AF-A0A2S8G345-F1
#
_cell.length_a   1.000
_cell.length_b   1.000
_cell.length_c   1.000
_cell.angle_alpha   90.00
_cell.angle_beta   90.00
_cell.angle_gamma   90.00
#
_symmetry.space_group_name_H-M   'P 1'
#
loop_
_entity.id
_entity.type
_entity.pdbx_description
1 polymer ?
#
loop_
_entity_poly.entity_id
_entity_poly.type
_entity_poly.pdbx_seq_one_letter_code
_entity_poly.pdbx_strand_id
1 'polypeptide(L)'
;MFTIPGLVIQQFRTVVRKGLGITKRQPAPMVNLQSTQNGLRMCVQTEEVIVEYLSPSQGTLTTSLAIAFDLFRECSAGKSTDVSLHIKDDELVASWTEAGIPQMTCQPVREQADMPMTPQAWCSNPSDLLTAIRDACGTTDSESARYALSHIRLRGSDGQIAATDGRQLLAVKGFDFPWNDEVLVPASKVFDCADLCGYEKVEVAQDGEWVCVRTGPWTVRLKIDRARRFPEIDSMLRGSPQATTVLTLEESDAQFLQRTFRHLPGKAEHNSPLTFDLNGRVAVRCRAGDLDQVTEVTLANSNRDGQEVRFAANRKYVARAIELGFRTFQVGKPESPVIAQEANRTFLWANLTASSVIPPSPDAQRIESPRSSVSTAIRSSSSRSVRQSKRASPRLEKIIEALRNSTDMMSRLLNELEDSTGHSGLSPNQLRAIDG
;
A
#
# COMPACT_ATOMS: atom_id res chain seq x y z
N MET A 1 -12.79 22.02 24.55
CA MET A 1 -12.76 20.54 24.64
C MET A 1 -12.89 19.98 23.23
N PHE A 2 -12.11 18.95 22.90
CA PHE A 2 -12.20 18.20 21.66
C PHE A 2 -12.47 16.75 21.93
N THR A 3 -13.10 16.11 20.97
CA THR A 3 -13.28 14.67 20.99
C THR A 3 -12.65 14.08 19.73
N ILE A 4 -11.82 13.05 19.92
CA ILE A 4 -11.18 12.30 18.85
C ILE A 4 -11.60 10.83 19.00
N PRO A 5 -12.15 10.19 17.95
CA PRO A 5 -12.45 8.77 18.02
C PRO A 5 -11.19 7.93 18.31
N GLY A 6 -11.30 6.92 19.18
CA GLY A 6 -10.19 6.03 19.52
C GLY A 6 -9.61 5.31 18.30
N LEU A 7 -10.46 5.00 17.31
CA LEU A 7 -10.00 4.47 16.02
C LEU A 7 -9.01 5.43 15.32
N VAL A 8 -9.32 6.73 15.27
CA VAL A 8 -8.46 7.75 14.64
C VAL A 8 -7.10 7.81 15.33
N ILE A 9 -7.06 7.75 16.67
CA ILE A 9 -5.81 7.72 17.43
C ILE A 9 -4.99 6.48 17.07
N GLN A 10 -5.61 5.30 16.95
CA GLN A 10 -4.92 4.08 16.55
C GLN A 10 -4.35 4.14 15.12
N GLN A 11 -5.13 4.68 14.18
CA GLN A 11 -4.69 4.87 12.80
C GLN A 11 -3.53 5.87 12.73
N PHE A 12 -3.67 7.03 13.38
CA PHE A 12 -2.62 8.06 13.46
C PHE A 12 -1.32 7.50 14.02
N ARG A 13 -1.38 6.75 15.12
CA ARG A 13 -0.20 6.10 15.68
C ARG A 13 0.45 5.13 14.70
N THR A 14 -0.34 4.35 13.99
CA THR A 14 0.16 3.35 13.04
C THR A 14 0.86 4.02 11.86
N VAL A 15 0.22 5.02 11.25
CA VAL A 15 0.76 5.77 10.12
C VAL A 15 2.02 6.52 10.52
N VAL A 16 2.00 7.27 11.62
CA VAL A 16 3.15 8.04 12.11
C VAL A 16 4.34 7.13 12.44
N ARG A 17 4.11 6.00 13.14
CA ARG A 17 5.19 5.05 13.47
C ARG A 17 5.84 4.46 12.23
N LYS A 18 5.04 4.08 11.21
CA LYS A 18 5.57 3.54 9.96
C LYS A 18 6.28 4.61 9.14
N GLY A 19 5.68 5.79 8.99
CA GLY A 19 6.17 6.85 8.14
C GLY A 19 7.43 7.54 8.64
N LEU A 20 7.58 7.67 9.96
CA LEU A 20 8.70 8.36 10.58
C LEU A 20 9.74 7.38 11.19
N GLY A 21 9.55 6.07 11.03
CA GLY A 21 10.46 5.05 11.56
C GLY A 21 10.58 5.04 13.09
N ILE A 22 9.58 5.57 13.82
CA ILE A 22 9.64 5.72 15.28
C ILE A 22 9.69 4.35 15.95
N THR A 23 10.85 4.04 16.54
CA THR A 23 11.05 2.84 17.36
C THR A 23 10.86 3.15 18.85
N LYS A 24 10.74 2.11 19.69
CA LYS A 24 10.67 2.29 21.16
C LYS A 24 11.97 2.86 21.76
N ARG A 25 13.06 2.93 20.99
CA ARG A 25 14.40 3.31 21.47
C ARG A 25 14.75 4.78 21.24
N GLN A 26 13.92 5.52 20.50
CA GLN A 26 14.15 6.94 20.22
C GLN A 26 13.01 7.77 20.81
N PRO A 27 13.28 9.01 21.27
CA PRO A 27 12.24 9.94 21.64
C PRO A 27 11.28 10.12 20.47
N ALA A 28 9.99 9.94 20.73
CA ALA A 28 9.00 10.17 19.69
C ALA A 28 8.86 11.68 19.44
N PRO A 29 8.76 12.13 18.16
CA PRO A 29 8.54 13.53 17.83
C PRO A 29 7.25 14.06 18.47
N MET A 30 7.21 15.38 18.68
CA MET A 30 6.02 16.05 19.20
C MET A 30 4.88 16.00 18.18
N VAL A 31 3.65 15.94 18.68
CA VAL A 31 2.43 16.08 17.88
C VAL A 31 1.94 17.50 18.01
N ASN A 32 1.90 18.20 16.89
CA ASN A 32 1.25 19.50 16.76
C ASN A 32 -0.26 19.31 16.57
N LEU A 33 -1.04 19.99 17.41
CA LEU A 33 -2.49 20.02 17.39
C LEU A 33 -2.94 21.45 17.05
N GLN A 34 -3.67 21.59 15.95
CA GLN A 34 -4.16 22.88 15.47
C GLN A 34 -5.63 22.78 15.11
N SER A 35 -6.44 23.69 15.65
CA SER A 35 -7.83 23.85 15.20
C SER A 35 -7.85 24.58 13.87
N THR A 36 -8.60 24.03 12.92
CA THR A 36 -8.83 24.61 11.61
C THR A 36 -10.32 24.80 11.40
N GLN A 37 -10.71 25.55 10.35
CA GLN A 37 -12.12 25.67 9.96
C GLN A 37 -12.77 24.31 9.62
N ASN A 38 -11.95 23.31 9.28
CA ASN A 38 -12.38 21.98 8.83
C ASN A 38 -12.20 20.89 9.90
N GLY A 39 -11.90 21.26 11.15
CA GLY A 39 -11.70 20.33 12.27
C GLY A 39 -10.29 20.38 12.85
N LEU A 40 -9.87 19.31 13.52
CA LEU A 40 -8.59 19.24 14.22
C LEU A 40 -7.51 18.67 13.29
N ARG A 41 -6.46 19.46 13.02
CA ARG A 41 -5.25 19.00 12.35
C ARG A 41 -4.28 18.45 13.39
N MET A 42 -3.89 17.20 13.20
CA MET A 42 -2.86 16.51 13.96
C MET A 42 -1.65 16.32 13.04
N CYS A 43 -0.47 16.75 13.49
CA CYS A 43 0.72 16.71 12.65
C CYS A 43 1.95 16.24 13.42
N VAL A 44 2.78 15.43 12.78
CA VAL A 44 4.10 15.04 13.26
C VAL A 44 5.13 15.27 12.16
N GLN A 45 6.26 15.85 12.52
CA GLN A 45 7.31 16.26 11.60
C GLN A 45 8.67 15.70 12.02
N THR A 46 9.44 15.23 11.04
CA THR A 46 10.89 15.04 11.12
C THR A 46 11.58 15.96 10.11
N GLU A 47 12.89 15.84 9.95
CA GLU A 47 13.63 16.60 8.95
C GLU A 47 13.20 16.30 7.50
N GLU A 48 12.80 15.05 7.21
CA GLU A 48 12.55 14.57 5.85
C GLU A 48 11.08 14.24 5.55
N VAL A 49 10.26 14.00 6.59
CA VAL A 49 8.88 13.53 6.42
C VAL A 49 7.94 14.24 7.39
N ILE A 50 6.77 14.65 6.88
CA ILE A 50 5.66 15.17 7.67
C ILE A 50 4.44 14.30 7.44
N VAL A 51 3.75 13.93 8.52
CA VAL A 51 2.48 13.19 8.47
C VAL A 51 1.41 14.03 9.14
N GLU A 52 0.35 14.32 8.39
CA GLU A 52 -0.80 15.11 8.80
C GLU A 52 -2.07 14.28 8.70
N TYR A 53 -2.93 14.45 9.70
CA TYR A 53 -4.30 13.94 9.70
C TYR A 53 -5.27 15.07 10.03
N LEU A 54 -6.29 15.26 9.20
CA LEU A 54 -7.39 16.18 9.45
C LEU A 54 -8.59 15.39 9.98
N SER A 55 -8.85 15.52 11.28
CA SER A 55 -10.02 14.95 11.92
C SER A 55 -11.23 15.87 11.74
N PRO A 56 -12.35 15.40 11.16
CA PRO A 56 -13.60 16.16 11.09
C PRO A 56 -14.32 16.11 12.44
N SER A 57 -13.67 16.55 13.51
CA SER A 57 -14.24 16.58 14.85
C SER A 57 -14.84 17.95 15.17
N GLN A 58 -15.88 17.95 16.02
CA GLN A 58 -16.47 19.17 16.56
C GLN A 58 -15.65 19.66 17.77
N GLY A 59 -15.33 20.95 17.81
CA GLY A 59 -14.58 21.59 18.89
C GLY A 59 -13.67 22.72 18.40
N THR A 60 -13.20 23.58 19.31
CA THR A 60 -12.19 24.62 19.01
C THR A 60 -11.15 24.68 20.13
N LEU A 61 -9.86 24.64 19.77
CA LEU A 61 -8.74 24.83 20.69
C LEU A 61 -8.49 26.31 20.58
N THR A 62 -8.48 26.99 21.72
CA THR A 62 -8.18 28.42 21.77
C THR A 62 -6.78 28.72 21.26
N THR A 63 -5.86 27.75 21.35
CA THR A 63 -4.46 27.90 20.94
C THR A 63 -3.96 26.62 20.26
N SER A 64 -3.09 26.76 19.26
CA SER A 64 -2.39 25.62 18.67
C SER A 64 -1.22 25.20 19.56
N LEU A 65 -0.99 23.90 19.69
CA LEU A 65 -0.10 23.38 20.73
C LEU A 65 0.63 22.12 20.33
N ALA A 66 1.69 21.77 21.06
CA ALA A 66 2.45 20.54 20.88
C ALA A 66 2.37 19.64 22.13
N ILE A 67 2.17 18.34 21.92
CA ILE A 67 2.21 17.30 22.96
C ILE A 67 3.17 16.16 22.62
N ALA A 68 3.61 15.40 23.62
CA ALA A 68 4.42 14.23 23.33
C ALA A 68 3.57 13.15 22.66
N PHE A 69 4.10 12.51 21.62
CA PHE A 69 3.41 11.41 20.94
C PHE A 69 3.07 10.23 21.86
N ASP A 70 3.78 10.09 22.99
CA ASP A 70 3.50 9.07 23.99
C ASP A 70 2.11 9.21 24.63
N LEU A 71 1.50 10.41 24.65
CA LEU A 71 0.11 10.60 25.09
C LEU A 71 -0.85 9.68 24.33
N PHE A 72 -0.71 9.61 23.00
CA PHE A 72 -1.53 8.72 22.19
C PHE A 72 -1.22 7.25 22.42
N ARG A 73 -0.01 6.91 22.91
CA ARG A 73 0.33 5.53 23.27
C ARG A 73 -0.34 5.10 24.56
N GLU A 74 -0.47 6.01 25.51
CA GLU A 74 -1.16 5.80 26.79
C GLU A 74 -2.67 5.69 26.60
N CYS A 75 -3.24 6.39 25.62
CA CYS A 75 -4.63 6.21 25.23
C CYS A 75 -4.85 4.77 24.71
N SER A 76 -5.34 3.91 25.60
CA SER A 76 -5.79 2.53 25.36
C SER A 76 -7.20 2.46 24.78
N ALA A 77 -7.82 3.61 24.50
CA ALA A 77 -9.17 3.73 23.98
C ALA A 77 -9.41 2.69 22.88
N GLY A 78 -10.46 1.88 23.09
CA GLY A 78 -10.93 0.93 22.11
C GLY A 78 -11.38 1.65 20.85
N LYS A 79 -11.52 0.92 19.74
CA LYS A 79 -11.94 1.51 18.44
C LYS A 79 -13.26 2.28 18.51
N SER A 80 -14.11 1.97 19.49
CA SER A 80 -15.43 2.55 19.70
C SER A 80 -15.50 3.52 20.88
N THR A 81 -14.38 3.87 21.52
CA THR A 81 -14.37 4.85 22.60
C THR A 81 -13.68 6.13 22.18
N ASP A 82 -14.32 7.24 22.52
CA ASP A 82 -13.82 8.57 22.22
C ASP A 82 -12.81 9.01 23.28
N VAL A 83 -11.79 9.75 22.84
CA VAL A 83 -10.82 10.42 23.70
C VAL A 83 -11.14 11.90 23.69
N SER A 84 -11.42 12.43 24.87
CA SER A 84 -11.66 13.86 25.07
C SER A 84 -10.37 14.56 25.47
N LEU A 85 -10.05 15.66 24.80
CA LEU A 85 -8.89 16.52 25.07
C LEU A 85 -9.36 17.89 25.54
N HIS A 86 -8.82 18.39 26.64
CA HIS A 86 -9.05 19.76 27.10
C HIS A 86 -7.82 20.30 27.81
N ILE A 87 -7.63 21.62 27.74
CA ILE A 87 -6.55 22.31 28.43
C ILE A 87 -7.04 22.69 29.82
N LYS A 88 -6.24 22.40 30.84
CA LYS A 88 -6.46 22.80 32.23
C LYS A 88 -5.12 23.10 32.87
N ASP A 89 -4.95 24.28 33.47
CA ASP A 89 -3.75 24.68 34.21
C ASP A 89 -2.43 24.45 33.42
N ASP A 90 -2.39 24.87 32.14
CA ASP A 90 -1.29 24.66 31.18
C ASP A 90 -0.93 23.19 30.84
N GLU A 91 -1.79 22.25 31.24
CA GLU A 91 -1.70 20.85 30.88
C GLU A 91 -2.81 20.45 29.91
N LEU A 92 -2.48 19.56 28.95
CA LEU A 92 -3.47 18.88 28.15
C LEU A 92 -3.93 17.65 28.92
N VAL A 93 -5.20 17.64 29.32
CA VAL A 93 -5.86 16.49 29.93
C VAL A 93 -6.55 15.68 28.84
N ALA A 94 -6.15 14.43 28.71
CA ALA A 94 -6.79 13.44 27.85
C ALA A 94 -7.59 12.47 28.72
N SER A 95 -8.88 12.29 28.44
CA SER A 95 -9.77 11.41 29.19
C SER A 95 -10.54 10.47 28.26
N TRP A 96 -10.69 9.21 28.65
CA TRP A 96 -11.43 8.19 27.89
C TRP A 96 -12.04 7.15 28.82
N THR A 97 -12.81 6.23 28.26
CA THR A 97 -13.37 5.09 28.98
C THR A 97 -12.75 3.80 28.49
N GLU A 98 -12.32 2.94 29.41
CA GLU A 98 -11.82 1.59 29.14
C GLU A 98 -12.64 0.57 29.95
N ALA A 99 -13.33 -0.34 29.27
CA ALA A 99 -14.22 -1.33 29.91
C ALA A 99 -15.24 -0.72 30.91
N GLY A 100 -15.74 0.48 30.62
CA GLY A 100 -16.66 1.22 31.49
C GLY A 100 -15.98 2.02 32.61
N ILE A 101 -14.66 1.96 32.72
CA ILE A 101 -13.87 2.65 33.74
C ILE A 101 -13.29 3.95 33.15
N PRO A 102 -13.57 5.13 33.74
CA PRO A 102 -12.93 6.38 33.34
C PRO A 102 -11.41 6.34 33.55
N GLN A 103 -10.67 6.75 32.54
CA GLN A 103 -9.22 6.89 32.53
C GLN A 103 -8.85 8.34 32.20
N MET A 104 -7.72 8.82 32.74
CA MET A 104 -7.15 10.10 32.32
C MET A 104 -5.63 10.06 32.32
N THR A 105 -5.03 10.86 31.44
CA THR A 105 -3.62 11.24 31.51
C THR A 105 -3.49 12.75 31.29
N CYS A 106 -2.42 13.34 31.80
CA CYS A 106 -2.11 14.76 31.67
C CYS A 106 -0.68 14.93 31.15
N GLN A 107 -0.47 15.90 30.29
CA GLN A 107 0.86 16.26 29.82
C GLN A 107 1.03 17.76 29.72
N PRO A 108 2.23 18.29 29.97
CA PRO A 108 2.51 19.71 29.81
C PRO A 108 2.36 20.11 28.34
N VAL A 109 1.65 21.21 28.11
CA VAL A 109 1.53 21.80 26.78
C VAL A 109 2.84 22.49 26.40
N ARG A 110 3.25 22.34 25.14
CA ARG A 110 4.39 23.10 24.59
C ARG A 110 3.93 23.97 23.43
N GLU A 111 4.72 25.00 23.16
CA GLU A 111 4.56 25.78 21.94
C GLU A 111 4.76 24.89 20.71
N GLN A 112 3.94 25.15 19.69
CA GLN A 112 3.99 24.45 18.43
C GLN A 112 5.28 24.79 17.69
N ALA A 113 5.91 23.80 17.05
CA ALA A 113 6.97 24.10 16.08
C ALA A 113 6.39 24.77 14.82
N ASP A 114 7.21 25.58 14.14
CA ASP A 114 6.87 26.15 12.85
C ASP A 114 6.54 25.06 11.85
N MET A 115 5.33 25.15 11.28
CA MET A 115 4.82 24.18 10.31
C MET A 115 4.86 24.78 8.91
N PRO A 116 5.29 24.01 7.89
CA PRO A 116 5.15 24.46 6.50
C PRO A 116 3.69 24.75 6.17
N MET A 117 3.49 25.77 5.33
CA MET A 117 2.17 26.22 4.91
C MET A 117 1.41 25.12 4.17
N THR A 118 0.08 25.20 4.15
CA THR A 118 -0.70 24.24 3.37
C THR A 118 -0.67 24.63 1.90
N PRO A 119 -0.36 23.71 0.97
CA PRO A 119 -0.37 24.01 -0.46
C PRO A 119 -1.76 24.49 -0.92
N GLN A 120 -1.77 25.52 -1.78
CA GLN A 120 -3.00 26.09 -2.33
C GLN A 120 -3.49 25.40 -3.60
N ALA A 121 -2.57 24.84 -4.40
CA ALA A 121 -2.87 24.17 -5.66
C ALA A 121 -2.54 22.68 -5.57
N TRP A 122 -3.47 21.85 -6.05
CA TRP A 122 -3.38 20.38 -6.00
C TRP A 122 -3.69 19.80 -7.37
N CYS A 123 -2.90 18.80 -7.77
CA CYS A 123 -3.10 18.02 -8.98
C CYS A 123 -3.75 16.69 -8.63
N SER A 124 -4.91 16.40 -9.22
CA SER A 124 -5.68 15.19 -8.95
C SER A 124 -5.19 14.02 -9.80
N ASN A 125 -4.89 12.90 -9.14
CA ASN A 125 -4.44 11.65 -9.74
C ASN A 125 -5.36 10.48 -9.37
N PRO A 126 -5.37 9.39 -10.17
CA PRO A 126 -6.04 8.14 -9.80
C PRO A 126 -5.42 7.46 -8.58
N SER A 127 -6.19 6.60 -7.90
CA SER A 127 -5.78 5.91 -6.66
C SER A 127 -4.57 4.98 -6.82
N ASP A 128 -4.30 4.53 -8.06
CA ASP A 128 -3.13 3.72 -8.40
C ASP A 128 -1.80 4.48 -8.22
N LEU A 129 -1.81 5.83 -8.16
CA LEU A 129 -0.64 6.63 -7.81
C LEU A 129 -0.03 6.19 -6.47
N LEU A 130 -0.85 6.00 -5.43
CA LEU A 130 -0.36 5.52 -4.14
C LEU A 130 0.25 4.13 -4.23
N THR A 131 -0.32 3.26 -5.07
CA THR A 131 0.23 1.93 -5.33
C THR A 131 1.59 2.05 -6.01
N ALA A 132 1.73 2.92 -7.02
CA ALA A 132 2.99 3.14 -7.71
C ALA A 132 4.07 3.75 -6.80
N ILE A 133 3.73 4.73 -5.96
CA ILE A 133 4.65 5.31 -4.95
C ILE A 133 5.11 4.22 -3.98
N ARG A 134 4.17 3.45 -3.42
CA ARG A 134 4.48 2.33 -2.51
C ARG A 134 5.42 1.32 -3.17
N ASP A 135 5.13 0.94 -4.41
CA ASP A 135 5.92 -0.07 -5.12
C ASP A 135 7.33 0.43 -5.47
N ALA A 136 7.46 1.71 -5.79
CA ALA A 136 8.74 2.40 -5.97
C ALA A 136 9.54 2.46 -4.67
N CYS A 137 8.92 2.84 -3.55
CA CYS A 137 9.56 2.78 -2.22
C CYS A 137 10.05 1.36 -1.87
N GLY A 138 9.34 0.32 -2.30
CA GLY A 138 9.76 -1.08 -2.13
C GLY A 138 10.95 -1.51 -2.99
N THR A 139 11.46 -0.63 -3.85
CA THR A 139 12.52 -0.89 -4.84
C THR A 139 13.80 -0.06 -4.57
N THR A 140 13.84 0.71 -3.48
CA THR A 140 14.98 1.54 -3.07
C THR A 140 15.98 0.80 -2.18
N ASP A 141 17.21 1.33 -2.09
CA ASP A 141 18.26 0.89 -1.17
C ASP A 141 18.70 2.04 -0.24
N SER A 142 18.63 1.81 1.08
CA SER A 142 19.04 2.80 2.09
C SER A 142 20.55 2.96 2.22
N GLU A 143 21.34 2.00 1.75
CA GLU A 143 22.78 1.91 2.04
C GLU A 143 23.69 2.56 0.97
N SER A 144 23.11 3.19 -0.05
CA SER A 144 23.90 3.76 -1.15
C SER A 144 24.50 5.12 -0.81
N ALA A 145 25.83 5.21 -0.89
CA ALA A 145 26.57 6.47 -0.65
C ALA A 145 26.74 7.34 -1.92
N ARG A 146 26.66 6.76 -3.13
CA ARG A 146 27.00 7.46 -4.39
C ARG A 146 25.80 8.09 -5.09
N TYR A 147 24.67 7.41 -5.09
CA TYR A 147 23.43 7.84 -5.74
C TYR A 147 22.31 7.90 -4.70
N ALA A 148 21.26 8.66 -4.98
CA ALA A 148 20.05 8.73 -4.15
C ALA A 148 19.19 7.46 -4.26
N LEU A 149 19.77 6.27 -4.00
CA LEU A 149 19.03 5.00 -4.13
C LEU A 149 18.00 4.81 -3.01
N SER A 150 18.09 5.60 -1.94
CA SER A 150 17.08 5.68 -0.88
C SER A 150 15.89 6.58 -1.24
N HIS A 151 15.89 7.13 -2.46
CA HIS A 151 14.89 8.07 -2.95
C HIS A 151 14.12 7.47 -4.12
N ILE A 152 12.92 7.97 -4.30
CA ILE A 152 12.18 7.80 -5.55
C ILE A 152 12.29 9.08 -6.36
N ARG A 153 12.36 8.93 -7.69
CA ARG A 153 12.33 10.03 -8.64
C ARG A 153 10.91 10.24 -9.14
N LEU A 154 10.42 11.47 -9.07
CA LEU A 154 9.13 11.89 -9.60
C LEU A 154 9.37 12.90 -10.73
N ARG A 155 9.07 12.54 -11.97
CA ARG A 155 9.31 13.38 -13.15
C ARG A 155 8.02 13.95 -13.69
N GLY A 156 7.96 15.27 -13.77
CA GLY A 156 6.80 16.03 -14.20
C GLY A 156 6.44 15.85 -15.68
N SER A 157 7.44 15.88 -16.56
CA SER A 157 7.24 15.88 -18.02
C SER A 157 6.41 14.72 -18.59
N ASP A 158 6.41 13.55 -17.96
CA ASP A 158 5.67 12.36 -18.41
C ASP A 158 5.04 11.57 -17.26
N GLY A 159 4.95 12.18 -16.07
CA GLY A 159 4.33 11.54 -14.92
C GLY A 159 5.07 10.31 -14.40
N GLN A 160 6.38 10.22 -14.62
CA GLN A 160 7.13 9.02 -14.26
C GLN A 160 7.48 8.99 -12.78
N ILE A 161 7.23 7.86 -12.14
CA ILE A 161 7.82 7.46 -10.86
C ILE A 161 8.88 6.41 -11.15
N ALA A 162 10.10 6.59 -10.64
CA ALA A 162 11.16 5.61 -10.78
C ALA A 162 11.93 5.36 -9.47
N ALA A 163 12.36 4.12 -9.25
CA ALA A 163 13.16 3.72 -8.11
C ALA A 163 14.10 2.56 -8.47
N THR A 164 15.27 2.52 -7.86
CA THR A 164 16.25 1.44 -8.07
C THR A 164 17.12 1.24 -6.83
N ASP A 165 17.51 -0.01 -6.59
CA ASP A 165 18.49 -0.43 -5.59
C ASP A 165 19.87 -0.71 -6.24
N GLY A 166 20.04 -0.33 -7.51
CA GLY A 166 21.22 -0.61 -8.32
C GLY A 166 21.30 -2.03 -8.89
N ARG A 167 20.37 -2.93 -8.54
CA ARG A 167 20.28 -4.31 -9.05
C ARG A 167 18.94 -4.61 -9.73
N GLN A 168 17.88 -3.92 -9.33
CA GLN A 168 16.57 -3.91 -9.95
C GLN A 168 16.08 -2.46 -10.13
N LEU A 169 15.16 -2.25 -11.05
CA LEU A 169 14.61 -0.93 -11.39
C LEU A 169 13.12 -1.08 -11.66
N LEU A 170 12.33 -0.20 -11.05
CA LEU A 170 10.91 -0.01 -11.36
C LEU A 170 10.71 1.40 -11.91
N ALA A 171 9.97 1.51 -13.01
CA ALA A 171 9.47 2.77 -13.53
C ALA A 171 7.99 2.63 -13.90
N VAL A 172 7.17 3.58 -13.49
CA VAL A 172 5.73 3.66 -13.78
C VAL A 172 5.42 5.07 -14.30
N LYS A 173 4.54 5.21 -15.29
CA LYS A 173 4.16 6.48 -15.92
C LYS A 173 2.65 6.68 -15.89
N GLY A 174 2.23 7.89 -16.26
CA GLY A 174 0.81 8.23 -16.45
C GLY A 174 0.20 9.01 -15.28
N PHE A 175 1.03 9.65 -14.47
CA PHE A 175 0.59 10.53 -13.38
C PHE A 175 0.78 12.00 -13.73
N ASP A 176 0.06 12.87 -13.06
CA ASP A 176 0.18 14.32 -13.23
C ASP A 176 0.86 14.91 -12.01
N PHE A 177 1.94 15.66 -12.24
CA PHE A 177 2.66 16.39 -11.19
C PHE A 177 2.67 17.89 -11.48
N PRO A 178 2.55 18.75 -10.46
CA PRO A 178 2.50 20.21 -10.62
C PRO A 178 3.87 20.87 -10.87
N TRP A 179 4.82 20.13 -11.42
CA TRP A 179 6.16 20.61 -11.78
C TRP A 179 6.56 20.03 -13.15
N ASN A 180 7.54 20.63 -13.82
CA ASN A 180 7.99 20.17 -15.14
C ASN A 180 9.20 19.22 -15.06
N ASP A 181 10.15 19.54 -14.18
CA ASP A 181 11.43 18.81 -14.06
C ASP A 181 11.27 17.50 -13.28
N GLU A 182 12.38 16.92 -12.82
CA GLU A 182 12.39 15.82 -11.88
C GLU A 182 12.65 16.31 -10.44
N VAL A 183 11.94 15.72 -9.48
CA VAL A 183 12.18 15.90 -8.05
C VAL A 183 12.53 14.56 -7.42
N LEU A 184 13.45 14.58 -6.46
CA LEU A 184 13.81 13.42 -5.66
C LEU A 184 13.23 13.57 -4.27
N VAL A 185 12.59 12.52 -3.78
CA VAL A 185 12.02 12.48 -2.44
C VAL A 185 12.40 11.17 -1.74
N PRO A 186 12.60 11.19 -0.41
CA PRO A 186 12.95 9.98 0.34
C PRO A 186 11.86 8.93 0.21
N ALA A 187 12.27 7.67 0.04
CA ALA A 187 11.33 6.57 0.14
C ALA A 187 10.79 6.48 1.57
N SER A 188 9.46 6.38 1.71
CA SER A 188 8.81 6.31 3.01
C SER A 188 7.87 5.11 3.10
N LYS A 189 7.99 4.37 4.20
CA LYS A 189 7.10 3.25 4.55
C LYS A 189 5.71 3.71 4.97
N VAL A 190 5.45 5.02 5.01
CA VAL A 190 4.11 5.56 5.24
C VAL A 190 3.12 5.07 4.18
N PHE A 191 3.57 4.89 2.94
CA PHE A 191 2.74 4.43 1.84
C PHE A 191 2.41 2.92 1.89
N ASP A 192 3.03 2.17 2.81
CA ASP A 192 2.65 0.79 3.15
C ASP A 192 1.51 0.71 4.19
N CYS A 193 0.94 1.85 4.60
CA CYS A 193 -0.15 1.89 5.57
C CYS A 193 -1.49 1.66 4.88
N ALA A 194 -2.24 0.64 5.33
CA ALA A 194 -3.59 0.38 4.82
C ALA A 194 -4.55 1.55 5.07
N ASP A 195 -4.30 2.37 6.09
CA ASP A 195 -5.12 3.55 6.43
C ASP A 195 -5.04 4.69 5.40
N LEU A 196 -4.05 4.65 4.49
CA LEU A 196 -3.92 5.60 3.36
C LEU A 196 -4.64 5.10 2.09
N CYS A 197 -5.13 3.85 2.09
CA CYS A 197 -5.76 3.21 0.94
C CYS A 197 -7.29 3.32 0.99
N GLY A 198 -7.95 3.01 -0.13
CA GLY A 198 -9.42 2.94 -0.23
C GLY A 198 -10.10 4.26 -0.61
N TYR A 199 -9.32 5.31 -0.86
CA TYR A 199 -9.82 6.58 -1.40
C TYR A 199 -9.74 6.59 -2.92
N GLU A 200 -10.71 7.24 -3.57
CA GLU A 200 -10.85 7.23 -5.03
C GLU A 200 -9.75 8.02 -5.76
N LYS A 201 -9.23 9.06 -5.11
CA LYS A 201 -8.28 10.01 -5.69
C LYS A 201 -7.12 10.26 -4.76
N VAL A 202 -5.98 10.59 -5.36
CA VAL A 202 -4.76 11.01 -4.68
C VAL A 202 -4.40 12.36 -5.25
N GLU A 203 -4.13 13.33 -4.39
CA GLU A 203 -3.78 14.68 -4.82
C GLU A 203 -2.30 14.94 -4.54
N VAL A 204 -1.62 15.58 -5.49
CA VAL A 204 -0.21 15.94 -5.36
C VAL A 204 -0.04 17.45 -5.46
N ALA A 205 0.76 18.01 -4.57
CA ALA A 205 1.17 19.40 -4.59
C ALA A 205 2.68 19.53 -4.37
N GLN A 206 3.23 20.67 -4.75
CA GLN A 206 4.55 21.10 -4.32
C GLN A 206 4.41 22.40 -3.53
N ASP A 207 5.05 22.46 -2.37
CA ASP A 207 5.11 23.67 -1.54
C ASP A 207 6.54 23.87 -1.04
N GLY A 208 7.22 24.87 -1.59
CA GLY A 208 8.64 25.14 -1.32
C GLY A 208 9.53 23.93 -1.57
N GLU A 209 10.05 23.36 -0.48
CA GLU A 209 10.94 22.19 -0.48
C GLU A 209 10.20 20.86 -0.25
N TRP A 210 8.87 20.83 -0.34
CA TRP A 210 8.08 19.65 -0.02
C TRP A 210 7.23 19.19 -1.19
N VAL A 211 7.27 17.89 -1.47
CA VAL A 211 6.21 17.22 -2.23
C VAL A 211 5.14 16.78 -1.23
N CYS A 212 3.90 17.15 -1.50
CA CYS A 212 2.75 16.83 -0.66
C CYS A 212 1.85 15.82 -1.39
N VAL A 213 1.52 14.72 -0.73
CA VAL A 213 0.61 13.67 -1.21
C VAL A 213 -0.58 13.59 -0.27
N ARG A 214 -1.78 13.90 -0.76
CA ARG A 214 -3.03 13.88 0.01
C ARG A 214 -3.94 12.74 -0.46
N THR A 215 -4.49 12.01 0.50
CA THR A 215 -5.43 10.91 0.28
C THR A 215 -6.43 10.86 1.43
N GLY A 216 -7.71 11.11 1.14
CA GLY A 216 -8.72 11.29 2.18
C GLY A 216 -8.30 12.33 3.23
N PRO A 217 -8.33 12.01 4.54
CA PRO A 217 -7.95 12.92 5.61
C PRO A 217 -6.43 13.02 5.83
N TRP A 218 -5.63 12.26 5.09
CA TRP A 218 -4.17 12.19 5.28
C TRP A 218 -3.45 13.12 4.32
N THR A 219 -2.43 13.81 4.81
CA THR A 219 -1.41 14.45 3.97
C THR A 219 -0.03 14.00 4.42
N VAL A 220 0.74 13.45 3.49
CA VAL A 220 2.16 13.10 3.68
C VAL A 220 2.99 14.13 2.93
N ARG A 221 4.00 14.71 3.57
CA ARG A 221 4.96 15.58 2.91
C ARG A 221 6.35 14.97 2.96
N LEU A 222 7.04 14.99 1.83
CA LEU A 222 8.39 14.46 1.68
C LEU A 222 9.31 15.59 1.24
N LYS A 223 10.43 15.75 1.94
CA LYS A 223 11.41 16.79 1.61
C LYS A 223 12.08 16.49 0.28
N ILE A 224 12.18 17.51 -0.57
CA ILE A 224 12.83 17.44 -1.88
C ILE A 224 14.34 17.46 -1.65
N ASP A 225 15.03 16.45 -2.16
CA ASP A 225 16.48 16.44 -2.24
C ASP A 225 16.95 17.04 -3.56
N ARG A 226 17.71 18.14 -3.46
CA ARG A 226 18.30 18.85 -4.61
C ARG A 226 19.81 18.61 -4.75
N ALA A 227 20.42 17.94 -3.78
CA ALA A 227 21.87 17.77 -3.69
C ALA A 227 22.33 16.46 -4.32
N ARG A 228 21.59 15.36 -4.08
CA ARG A 228 21.94 14.04 -4.61
C ARG A 228 21.48 13.87 -6.05
N ARG A 229 22.15 12.97 -6.76
CA ARG A 229 21.80 12.57 -8.13
C ARG A 229 21.12 11.22 -8.15
N PHE A 230 20.11 11.09 -9.00
CA PHE A 230 19.52 9.81 -9.36
C PHE A 230 20.28 9.17 -10.52
N PRO A 231 20.39 7.83 -10.63
CA PRO A 231 21.04 7.19 -11.76
C PRO A 231 20.35 7.50 -13.09
N GLU A 232 21.12 7.58 -14.17
CA GLU A 232 20.59 7.70 -15.54
C GLU A 232 19.98 6.37 -16.00
N ILE A 233 18.65 6.27 -15.97
CA ILE A 233 17.92 5.03 -16.22
C ILE A 233 17.16 4.99 -17.54
N ASP A 234 16.93 6.13 -18.18
CA ASP A 234 15.96 6.25 -19.28
C ASP A 234 16.34 5.46 -20.53
N SER A 235 17.64 5.21 -20.76
CA SER A 235 18.11 4.33 -21.84
C SER A 235 17.73 2.86 -21.60
N MET A 236 17.70 2.41 -20.35
CA MET A 236 17.34 1.05 -19.96
C MET A 236 15.83 0.78 -20.03
N LEU A 237 15.00 1.84 -20.01
CA LEU A 237 13.54 1.72 -20.03
C LEU A 237 12.95 1.56 -21.44
N ARG A 238 13.75 1.71 -22.52
CA ARG A 238 13.26 1.67 -23.91
C ARG A 238 13.00 0.25 -24.45
N GLY A 239 12.92 -0.74 -23.57
CA GLY A 239 12.83 -2.16 -23.94
C GLY A 239 14.18 -2.76 -24.28
N SER A 240 14.22 -4.08 -24.51
CA SER A 240 15.45 -4.78 -24.91
C SER A 240 15.44 -5.04 -26.42
N PRO A 241 16.11 -4.21 -27.25
CA PRO A 241 16.25 -4.50 -28.68
C PRO A 241 17.05 -5.79 -28.95
N GLN A 242 17.70 -6.34 -27.93
CA GLN A 242 18.44 -7.60 -27.99
C GLN A 242 17.66 -8.78 -27.40
N ALA A 243 16.40 -8.61 -27.01
CA ALA A 243 15.57 -9.72 -26.54
C ALA A 243 15.34 -10.71 -27.68
N THR A 244 15.81 -11.94 -27.48
CA THR A 244 15.63 -13.05 -28.41
C THR A 244 14.60 -14.05 -27.92
N THR A 245 14.16 -13.89 -26.67
CA THR A 245 13.26 -14.82 -25.99
C THR A 245 12.24 -14.05 -25.15
N VAL A 246 10.99 -14.50 -25.17
CA VAL A 246 9.91 -13.97 -24.33
C VAL A 246 9.35 -15.11 -23.48
N LEU A 247 9.47 -14.99 -22.16
CA LEU A 247 8.80 -15.84 -21.19
C LEU A 247 7.45 -15.23 -20.84
N THR A 248 6.36 -15.99 -20.99
CA THR A 248 5.04 -15.63 -20.49
C THR A 248 4.65 -16.60 -19.38
N LEU A 249 4.56 -16.09 -18.15
CA LEU A 249 4.03 -16.82 -17.00
C LEU A 249 2.51 -16.78 -17.04
N GLU A 250 1.90 -17.95 -17.01
CA GLU A 250 0.45 -18.06 -16.80
C GLU A 250 0.10 -17.76 -15.34
N GLU A 251 -1.10 -17.24 -15.08
CA GLU A 251 -1.49 -16.73 -13.76
C GLU A 251 -1.44 -17.82 -12.67
N SER A 252 -1.90 -19.03 -12.96
CA SER A 252 -1.85 -20.15 -12.01
C SER A 252 -0.40 -20.56 -11.69
N ASP A 253 0.50 -20.54 -12.68
CA ASP A 253 1.92 -20.82 -12.50
C ASP A 253 2.62 -19.71 -11.70
N ALA A 254 2.28 -18.45 -11.96
CA ALA A 254 2.79 -17.29 -11.22
C ALA A 254 2.41 -17.36 -9.73
N GLN A 255 1.15 -17.65 -9.43
CA GLN A 255 0.67 -17.85 -8.05
C GLN A 255 1.31 -19.08 -7.39
N PHE A 256 1.50 -20.16 -8.15
CA PHE A 256 2.18 -21.35 -7.69
C PHE A 256 3.65 -21.05 -7.33
N LEU A 257 4.37 -20.29 -8.17
CA LEU A 257 5.74 -19.86 -7.90
C LEU A 257 5.85 -19.01 -6.63
N GLN A 258 4.98 -18.00 -6.46
CA GLN A 258 4.98 -17.17 -5.24
C GLN A 258 4.86 -18.01 -3.95
N ARG A 259 3.98 -19.02 -3.95
CA ARG A 259 3.79 -19.91 -2.81
C ARG A 259 4.96 -20.88 -2.60
N THR A 260 5.66 -21.24 -3.69
CA THR A 260 6.71 -22.25 -3.70
C THR A 260 8.07 -21.66 -3.36
N PHE A 261 8.39 -20.43 -3.78
CA PHE A 261 9.70 -19.78 -3.57
C PHE A 261 10.16 -19.76 -2.11
N ARG A 262 9.24 -19.60 -1.15
CA ARG A 262 9.55 -19.63 0.29
C ARG A 262 10.09 -20.96 0.80
N HIS A 263 9.79 -22.04 0.08
CA HIS A 263 10.11 -23.43 0.43
C HIS A 263 11.26 -24.00 -0.40
N LEU A 264 11.61 -23.35 -1.52
CA LEU A 264 12.71 -23.80 -2.37
C LEU A 264 14.07 -23.68 -1.67
N PRO A 265 14.97 -24.66 -1.85
CA PRO A 265 16.33 -24.62 -1.31
C PRO A 265 17.13 -23.41 -1.85
N GLY A 266 18.20 -23.05 -1.16
CA GLY A 266 19.11 -21.97 -1.59
C GLY A 266 18.63 -20.54 -1.31
N LYS A 267 17.55 -20.36 -0.54
CA LYS A 267 17.02 -19.01 -0.23
C LYS A 267 17.94 -18.15 0.63
N ALA A 268 18.74 -18.80 1.49
CA ALA A 268 19.67 -18.14 2.40
C ALA A 268 21.05 -17.88 1.76
N GLU A 269 21.32 -18.46 0.59
CA GLU A 269 22.57 -18.25 -0.13
C GLU A 269 22.70 -16.79 -0.58
N HIS A 270 23.95 -16.37 -0.82
CA HIS A 270 24.23 -15.06 -1.40
C HIS A 270 23.49 -14.89 -2.73
N ASN A 271 22.75 -13.79 -2.88
CA ASN A 271 21.86 -13.49 -4.01
C ASN A 271 20.69 -14.46 -4.23
N SER A 272 20.45 -15.41 -3.32
CA SER A 272 19.31 -16.33 -3.35
C SER A 272 19.04 -16.93 -4.74
N PRO A 273 20.03 -17.60 -5.36
CA PRO A 273 20.08 -17.90 -6.77
C PRO A 273 18.93 -18.83 -7.20
N LEU A 274 18.50 -18.63 -8.45
CA LEU A 274 17.42 -19.35 -9.11
C LEU A 274 17.75 -19.43 -10.60
N THR A 275 17.71 -20.61 -11.20
CA THR A 275 17.91 -20.76 -12.64
C THR A 275 16.58 -20.88 -13.34
N PHE A 276 16.34 -20.05 -14.36
CA PHE A 276 15.31 -20.32 -15.37
C PHE A 276 15.93 -21.13 -16.49
N ASP A 277 15.30 -22.25 -16.83
CA ASP A 277 15.59 -23.03 -18.02
C ASP A 277 14.40 -22.91 -18.98
N LEU A 278 14.62 -22.22 -20.09
CA LEU A 278 13.63 -22.00 -21.14
C LEU A 278 14.02 -22.81 -22.39
N ASN A 279 14.37 -24.08 -22.18
CA ASN A 279 14.73 -25.02 -23.22
C ASN A 279 13.75 -26.22 -23.17
N GLY A 280 12.93 -26.36 -24.21
CA GLY A 280 11.85 -27.36 -24.31
C GLY A 280 10.62 -27.09 -23.43
N ARG A 281 10.81 -26.79 -22.14
CA ARG A 281 9.75 -26.43 -21.18
C ARG A 281 10.19 -25.28 -20.29
N VAL A 282 9.24 -24.57 -19.69
CA VAL A 282 9.54 -23.55 -18.69
C VAL A 282 9.80 -24.24 -17.36
N ALA A 283 11.05 -24.23 -16.91
CA ALA A 283 11.44 -24.82 -15.64
C ALA A 283 12.29 -23.85 -14.82
N VAL A 284 12.18 -24.00 -13.50
CA VAL A 284 12.95 -23.25 -12.51
C VAL A 284 13.75 -24.23 -11.67
N ARG A 285 15.05 -23.99 -11.48
CA ARG A 285 15.93 -24.84 -10.67
C ARG A 285 16.59 -24.09 -9.55
N CYS A 286 16.77 -24.79 -8.44
CA CYS A 286 17.44 -24.29 -7.26
C CYS A 286 18.12 -25.44 -6.52
N ARG A 287 19.07 -25.07 -5.66
CA ARG A 287 19.90 -25.96 -4.86
C ARG A 287 20.35 -25.21 -3.60
N ALA A 288 20.60 -25.90 -2.50
CA ALA A 288 21.14 -25.31 -1.28
C ALA A 288 22.63 -25.61 -1.19
N GLY A 289 23.46 -24.56 -1.06
CA GLY A 289 24.92 -24.64 -1.02
C GLY A 289 25.52 -25.67 -1.97
N ASP A 290 26.40 -26.49 -1.40
CA ASP A 290 27.13 -27.58 -2.06
C ASP A 290 26.38 -28.92 -2.04
N LEU A 291 25.10 -28.95 -1.64
CA LEU A 291 24.32 -30.19 -1.73
C LEU A 291 24.11 -30.55 -3.20
N ASP A 292 24.30 -31.81 -3.56
CA ASP A 292 24.12 -32.26 -4.95
C ASP A 292 22.66 -32.27 -5.40
N GLN A 293 21.72 -32.36 -4.45
CA GLN A 293 20.30 -32.48 -4.76
C GLN A 293 19.73 -31.19 -5.37
N VAL A 294 19.44 -31.24 -6.67
CA VAL A 294 18.72 -30.20 -7.40
C VAL A 294 17.22 -30.36 -7.19
N THR A 295 16.51 -29.26 -6.95
CA THR A 295 15.04 -29.19 -7.04
C THR A 295 14.66 -28.48 -8.33
N GLU A 296 13.85 -29.15 -9.16
CA GLU A 296 13.31 -28.62 -10.41
C GLU A 296 11.81 -28.40 -10.28
N VAL A 297 11.36 -27.19 -10.59
CA VAL A 297 9.95 -26.80 -10.66
C VAL A 297 9.58 -26.61 -12.12
N THR A 298 8.71 -27.46 -12.66
CA THR A 298 8.17 -27.32 -14.02
C THR A 298 6.89 -26.49 -13.97
N LEU A 299 6.81 -25.46 -14.82
CA LEU A 299 5.65 -24.59 -14.97
C LEU A 299 4.83 -25.07 -16.17
N ALA A 300 3.77 -25.81 -15.89
CA ALA A 300 3.04 -26.59 -16.88
C ALA A 300 2.17 -25.75 -17.83
N ASN A 301 1.84 -24.50 -17.47
CA ASN A 301 0.94 -23.63 -18.23
C ASN A 301 1.66 -22.43 -18.85
N SER A 302 2.87 -22.12 -18.36
CA SER A 302 3.72 -21.05 -18.84
C SER A 302 4.43 -21.44 -20.13
N ASN A 303 4.71 -20.44 -20.97
CA ASN A 303 5.32 -20.69 -22.27
C ASN A 303 6.50 -19.76 -22.53
N ARG A 304 7.36 -20.19 -23.44
CA ARG A 304 8.46 -19.40 -23.98
C ARG A 304 8.35 -19.31 -25.50
N ASP A 305 8.40 -18.09 -26.01
CA ASP A 305 8.58 -17.78 -27.42
C ASP A 305 10.02 -17.35 -27.73
N GLY A 306 10.52 -17.63 -28.93
CA GLY A 306 11.86 -17.25 -29.39
C GLY A 306 12.95 -18.29 -29.12
N GLN A 307 14.18 -17.84 -28.83
CA GLN A 307 15.37 -18.70 -28.67
C GLN A 307 15.39 -19.44 -27.34
N GLU A 308 16.05 -20.59 -27.29
CA GLU A 308 16.28 -21.33 -26.05
C GLU A 308 17.33 -20.61 -25.22
N VAL A 309 17.05 -20.41 -23.94
CA VAL A 309 17.97 -19.70 -23.05
C VAL A 309 17.88 -20.28 -21.64
N ARG A 310 19.02 -20.32 -20.96
CA ARG A 310 19.11 -20.61 -19.54
C ARG A 310 19.86 -19.48 -18.87
N PHE A 311 19.31 -18.96 -17.79
CA PHE A 311 19.92 -17.86 -17.06
C PHE A 311 19.67 -17.98 -15.56
N ALA A 312 20.55 -17.39 -14.77
CA ALA A 312 20.41 -17.33 -13.33
C ALA A 312 19.90 -15.94 -12.91
N ALA A 313 19.00 -15.90 -11.95
CA ALA A 313 18.40 -14.69 -11.40
C ALA A 313 18.39 -14.77 -9.87
N ASN A 314 18.28 -13.61 -9.23
CA ASN A 314 17.97 -13.55 -7.81
C ASN A 314 16.48 -13.81 -7.62
N ARG A 315 16.11 -14.85 -6.86
CA ARG A 315 14.70 -15.23 -6.66
C ARG A 315 13.84 -14.10 -6.07
N LYS A 316 14.44 -13.19 -5.30
CA LYS A 316 13.71 -12.08 -4.67
C LYS A 316 13.20 -11.09 -5.72
N TYR A 317 13.99 -10.83 -6.77
CA TYR A 317 13.59 -9.94 -7.87
C TYR A 317 12.53 -10.59 -8.76
N VAL A 318 12.64 -11.90 -8.98
CA VAL A 318 11.61 -12.68 -9.68
C VAL A 318 10.30 -12.68 -8.90
N ALA A 319 10.35 -12.96 -7.59
CA ALA A 319 9.19 -12.90 -6.71
C ALA A 319 8.55 -11.51 -6.73
N ARG A 320 9.37 -10.46 -6.64
CA ARG A 320 8.92 -9.07 -6.69
C ARG A 320 8.24 -8.74 -8.01
N ALA A 321 8.79 -9.15 -9.15
CA ALA A 321 8.16 -8.93 -10.45
C ALA A 321 6.76 -9.56 -10.52
N ILE A 322 6.62 -10.79 -10.00
CA ILE A 322 5.33 -11.49 -9.95
C ILE A 322 4.35 -10.79 -8.99
N GLU A 323 4.82 -10.33 -7.83
CA GLU A 323 4.04 -9.54 -6.85
C GLU A 323 3.55 -8.20 -7.42
N LEU A 324 4.38 -7.54 -8.23
CA LEU A 324 4.01 -6.34 -8.97
C LEU A 324 3.01 -6.63 -10.10
N GLY A 325 2.74 -7.90 -10.41
CA GLY A 325 1.77 -8.32 -11.41
C GLY A 325 2.34 -8.51 -12.81
N PHE A 326 3.65 -8.41 -13.02
CA PHE A 326 4.24 -8.68 -14.32
C PHE A 326 4.15 -10.18 -14.67
N ARG A 327 3.86 -10.48 -15.94
CA ARG A 327 3.74 -11.86 -16.46
C ARG A 327 4.59 -12.13 -17.68
N THR A 328 4.99 -11.09 -18.40
CA THR A 328 5.80 -11.20 -19.62
C THR A 328 7.20 -10.68 -19.36
N PHE A 329 8.20 -11.48 -19.69
CA PHE A 329 9.61 -11.19 -19.44
C PHE A 329 10.42 -11.38 -20.72
N GLN A 330 11.07 -10.31 -21.15
CA GLN A 330 11.97 -10.27 -22.29
C GLN A 330 13.39 -10.62 -21.83
N VAL A 331 13.99 -11.60 -22.50
CA VAL A 331 15.32 -12.14 -22.19
C VAL A 331 16.20 -12.05 -23.44
N GLY A 332 17.36 -11.42 -23.29
CA GLY A 332 18.41 -11.41 -24.30
C GLY A 332 19.46 -12.48 -24.01
N LYS A 333 20.72 -12.07 -23.85
CA LYS A 333 21.80 -12.99 -23.44
C LYS A 333 21.63 -13.42 -21.98
N PRO A 334 22.16 -14.58 -21.57
CA PRO A 334 22.02 -15.08 -20.19
C PRO A 334 22.40 -14.10 -19.08
N GLU A 335 23.44 -13.29 -19.28
CA GLU A 335 23.91 -12.31 -18.29
C GLU A 335 23.38 -10.88 -18.54
N SER A 336 22.56 -10.69 -19.56
CA SER A 336 21.86 -9.42 -19.77
C SER A 336 20.67 -9.29 -18.82
N PRO A 337 20.28 -8.05 -18.44
CA PRO A 337 19.09 -7.84 -17.62
C PRO A 337 17.84 -8.45 -18.25
N VAL A 338 16.95 -8.95 -17.40
CA VAL A 338 15.60 -9.34 -17.81
C VAL A 338 14.69 -8.13 -17.66
N ILE A 339 13.86 -7.88 -18.67
CA ILE A 339 12.94 -6.74 -18.71
C ILE A 339 11.51 -7.23 -18.77
N ALA A 340 10.69 -6.81 -17.81
CA ALA A 340 9.24 -6.91 -17.87
C ALA A 340 8.67 -5.54 -18.23
N GLN A 341 8.10 -5.43 -19.43
CA GLN A 341 7.58 -4.17 -19.96
C GLN A 341 6.10 -4.31 -20.29
N GLU A 342 5.31 -3.37 -19.77
CA GLU A 342 3.90 -3.18 -20.07
C GLU A 342 3.68 -1.73 -20.56
N ALA A 343 2.44 -1.36 -20.89
CA ALA A 343 2.11 -0.09 -21.53
C ALA A 343 2.62 1.15 -20.75
N ASN A 344 2.44 1.16 -19.43
CA ASN A 344 2.78 2.30 -18.57
C ASN A 344 3.82 1.98 -17.49
N ARG A 345 4.36 0.77 -17.46
CA ARG A 345 5.31 0.35 -16.43
C ARG A 345 6.36 -0.59 -16.94
N THR A 346 7.55 -0.51 -16.34
CA THR A 346 8.70 -1.34 -16.66
C THR A 346 9.38 -1.75 -15.38
N PHE A 347 9.65 -3.04 -15.25
CA PHE A 347 10.47 -3.59 -14.19
C PHE A 347 11.61 -4.38 -14.82
N LEU A 348 12.82 -4.20 -14.32
CA LEU A 348 13.97 -4.97 -14.78
C LEU A 348 14.89 -5.34 -13.63
N TRP A 349 15.66 -6.40 -13.81
CA TRP A 349 16.70 -6.79 -12.87
C TRP A 349 17.93 -7.34 -13.57
N ALA A 350 19.09 -7.19 -12.94
CA ALA A 350 20.33 -7.79 -13.38
C ALA A 350 20.33 -9.30 -13.10
N ASN A 351 20.67 -10.10 -14.13
CA ASN A 351 20.88 -11.53 -13.96
C ASN A 351 22.18 -11.81 -13.20
N LEU A 352 22.23 -13.00 -12.61
CA LEU A 352 23.45 -13.53 -12.00
C LEU A 352 24.38 -14.08 -13.10
N THR A 353 25.65 -14.25 -12.74
CA THR A 353 26.67 -14.78 -13.64
C THR A 353 26.37 -16.21 -14.09
N ALA A 354 26.95 -16.62 -15.20
CA ALA A 354 26.82 -17.99 -15.73
C ALA A 354 27.22 -19.07 -14.73
N SER A 355 28.13 -18.79 -13.79
CA SER A 355 28.51 -19.71 -12.70
C SER A 355 27.39 -20.02 -11.71
N SER A 356 26.32 -19.20 -11.67
CA SER A 356 25.14 -19.43 -10.83
C SER A 356 24.08 -20.31 -11.50
N VAL A 357 24.29 -20.70 -12.75
CA VAL A 357 23.35 -21.51 -13.54
C VAL A 357 23.44 -22.97 -13.14
N ILE A 358 22.29 -23.54 -12.76
CA ILE A 358 22.14 -24.95 -12.41
C ILE A 358 21.69 -25.74 -13.65
N PRO A 359 22.50 -26.69 -14.16
CA PRO A 359 22.13 -27.48 -15.32
C PRO A 359 20.99 -28.47 -15.00
N PRO A 360 20.33 -29.04 -16.02
CA PRO A 360 19.42 -30.16 -15.83
C PRO A 360 20.15 -31.33 -15.16
N SER A 361 19.49 -31.98 -14.21
CA SER A 361 19.96 -33.21 -13.58
C SER A 361 18.90 -34.31 -13.73
N PRO A 362 19.27 -35.54 -14.11
CA PRO A 362 18.33 -36.66 -14.16
C PRO A 362 17.79 -37.00 -12.76
N ASP A 363 18.58 -36.74 -11.71
CA ASP A 363 18.25 -37.05 -10.31
C ASP A 363 17.58 -35.87 -9.58
N ALA A 364 17.11 -34.86 -10.33
CA ALA A 364 16.44 -33.70 -9.75
C ALA A 364 15.11 -34.10 -9.08
N GLN A 365 14.86 -33.58 -7.87
CA GLN A 365 13.56 -33.66 -7.23
C GLN A 365 12.59 -32.74 -7.98
N ARG A 366 11.63 -33.35 -8.69
CA ARG A 366 10.71 -32.62 -9.57
C ARG A 366 9.39 -32.29 -8.88
N ILE A 367 8.97 -31.05 -9.07
CA ILE A 367 7.67 -30.52 -8.69
C ILE A 367 7.06 -29.93 -9.96
N GLU A 368 5.81 -30.23 -10.25
CA GLU A 368 5.08 -29.67 -11.40
C GLU A 368 3.97 -28.77 -10.87
N SER A 369 3.73 -27.62 -11.52
CA SER A 369 2.57 -26.79 -11.22
C SER A 369 1.28 -27.49 -11.63
N PRO A 370 0.13 -27.19 -10.98
CA PRO A 370 -1.14 -27.76 -11.39
C PRO A 370 -1.48 -27.35 -12.83
N ARG A 371 -1.88 -28.31 -13.67
CA ARG A 371 -2.35 -28.00 -15.02
C ARG A 371 -3.70 -27.29 -14.95
N SER A 372 -3.84 -26.18 -15.65
CA SER A 372 -5.12 -25.50 -15.82
C SER A 372 -6.07 -26.44 -16.56
N SER A 373 -7.04 -27.00 -15.83
CA SER A 373 -8.12 -27.74 -16.48
C SER A 373 -8.91 -26.75 -17.32
N VAL A 374 -8.78 -26.81 -18.64
CA VAL A 374 -9.78 -26.24 -19.54
C VAL A 374 -11.07 -26.96 -19.17
N SER A 375 -12.01 -26.22 -18.56
CA SER A 375 -13.36 -26.69 -18.30
C SER A 375 -14.02 -26.96 -19.65
N THR A 376 -13.79 -28.16 -20.18
CA THR A 376 -14.65 -28.72 -21.21
C THR A 376 -15.95 -28.96 -20.48
N ALA A 377 -16.94 -28.09 -20.70
CA ALA A 377 -18.28 -28.24 -20.18
C ALA A 377 -18.88 -29.56 -20.68
N ILE A 378 -18.59 -30.64 -19.96
CA ILE A 378 -19.31 -31.89 -20.08
C ILE A 378 -20.69 -31.60 -19.52
N ARG A 379 -21.65 -31.44 -20.43
CA ARG A 379 -23.07 -31.61 -20.16
C ARG A 379 -23.27 -33.01 -19.58
N SER A 380 -23.16 -33.16 -18.26
CA SER A 380 -23.66 -34.34 -17.57
C SER A 380 -25.05 -34.02 -17.04
N SER A 381 -26.04 -34.39 -17.85
CA SER A 381 -27.36 -34.76 -17.37
C SER A 381 -27.23 -35.93 -16.40
N SER A 382 -27.48 -35.71 -15.12
CA SER A 382 -27.99 -36.77 -14.25
C SER A 382 -28.74 -36.21 -13.04
N SER A 383 -30.02 -36.56 -13.05
CA SER A 383 -30.97 -36.54 -11.95
C SER A 383 -30.55 -37.46 -10.79
N ARG A 384 -31.06 -37.12 -9.58
CA ARG A 384 -31.06 -37.88 -8.31
C ARG A 384 -29.71 -37.92 -7.57
N SER A 385 -29.62 -37.69 -6.26
CA SER A 385 -30.59 -37.85 -5.17
C SER A 385 -30.25 -36.91 -4.01
N VAL A 386 -31.25 -36.20 -3.51
CA VAL A 386 -31.22 -35.48 -2.23
C VAL A 386 -30.99 -36.49 -1.11
N ARG A 387 -29.91 -36.32 -0.33
CA ARG A 387 -29.81 -36.81 1.04
C ARG A 387 -29.46 -35.63 1.92
N GLN A 388 -30.45 -35.23 2.70
CA GLN A 388 -30.35 -34.19 3.72
C GLN A 388 -29.33 -34.59 4.79
N SER A 389 -28.35 -33.73 5.05
CA SER A 389 -27.67 -33.66 6.34
C SER A 389 -27.77 -32.22 6.86
N LYS A 390 -28.87 -31.96 7.57
CA LYS A 390 -29.03 -30.78 8.43
C LYS A 390 -28.13 -30.95 9.66
N ARG A 391 -27.21 -30.01 9.86
CA ARG A 391 -26.92 -29.41 11.17
C ARG A 391 -26.15 -28.11 10.93
N ALA A 392 -26.90 -27.01 10.82
CA ALA A 392 -26.34 -25.67 10.91
C ALA A 392 -25.79 -25.47 12.33
N SER A 393 -24.65 -24.80 12.44
CA SER A 393 -24.06 -24.52 13.73
C SER A 393 -24.95 -23.52 14.50
N PRO A 394 -25.13 -23.66 15.84
CA PRO A 394 -25.94 -22.74 16.65
C PRO A 394 -25.41 -21.30 16.68
N ARG A 395 -24.26 -21.05 16.05
CA ARG A 395 -23.64 -19.73 15.88
C ARG A 395 -24.15 -19.00 14.63
N LEU A 396 -24.52 -19.73 13.57
CA LEU A 396 -25.08 -19.17 12.34
C LEU A 396 -26.56 -18.78 12.50
N GLU A 397 -27.34 -19.57 13.25
CA GLU A 397 -28.74 -19.22 13.55
C GLU A 397 -28.86 -17.93 14.38
N LYS A 398 -27.99 -17.75 15.39
CA LYS A 398 -27.93 -16.51 16.17
C LYS A 398 -27.55 -15.28 15.35
N ILE A 399 -26.69 -15.43 14.35
CA ILE A 399 -26.31 -14.33 13.45
C ILE A 399 -27.47 -13.97 12.51
N ILE A 400 -28.17 -14.97 11.98
CA ILE A 400 -29.33 -14.76 11.11
C ILE A 400 -30.47 -14.11 11.89
N GLU A 401 -30.68 -14.50 13.15
CA GLU A 401 -31.71 -13.92 14.02
C GLU A 401 -31.36 -12.48 14.43
N ALA A 402 -30.09 -12.18 14.72
CA ALA A 402 -29.64 -10.81 14.98
C ALA A 402 -29.81 -9.89 13.75
N LEU A 403 -29.54 -10.40 12.54
CA LEU A 403 -29.73 -9.65 11.30
C LEU A 403 -31.22 -9.39 11.01
N ARG A 404 -32.11 -10.35 11.29
CA ARG A 404 -33.57 -10.15 11.16
C ARG A 404 -34.08 -9.10 12.13
N ASN A 405 -33.68 -9.15 13.40
CA ASN A 405 -34.08 -8.17 14.41
C ASN A 405 -33.58 -6.76 14.07
N SER A 406 -32.37 -6.64 13.49
CA SER A 406 -31.84 -5.35 13.01
C SER A 406 -32.62 -4.79 11.81
N THR A 407 -33.12 -5.66 10.94
CA THR A 407 -33.90 -5.25 9.75
C THR A 407 -35.30 -4.78 10.16
N ASP A 408 -35.92 -5.44 11.14
CA ASP A 408 -37.21 -5.01 11.71
C ASP A 408 -37.09 -3.69 12.48
N MET A 409 -35.99 -3.48 13.21
CA MET A 409 -35.72 -2.23 13.93
C MET A 409 -35.54 -1.04 12.96
N MET A 410 -34.80 -1.24 11.87
CA MET A 410 -34.63 -0.23 10.82
C MET A 410 -35.95 0.09 10.13
N SER A 411 -36.80 -0.91 9.89
CA SER A 411 -38.13 -0.71 9.28
C SER A 411 -39.07 0.08 10.19
N ARG A 412 -39.00 -0.12 11.52
CA ARG A 412 -39.77 0.68 12.50
C ARG A 412 -39.28 2.13 12.57
N LEU A 413 -37.97 2.35 12.57
CA LEU A 413 -37.38 3.69 12.59
C LEU A 413 -37.73 4.48 11.32
N LEU A 414 -37.79 3.82 10.16
CA LEU A 414 -38.21 4.45 8.92
C LEU A 414 -39.70 4.84 8.94
N ASN A 415 -40.58 3.97 9.46
CA ASN A 415 -42.00 4.30 9.61
C ASN A 415 -42.25 5.42 10.64
N GLU A 416 -41.50 5.45 11.74
CA GLU A 416 -41.59 6.53 12.74
C GLU A 416 -41.09 7.88 12.19
N LEU A 417 -40.10 7.86 11.29
CA LEU A 417 -39.64 9.07 10.59
C LEU A 417 -40.67 9.58 9.58
N GLU A 418 -41.35 8.70 8.85
CA GLU A 418 -42.45 9.07 7.94
C GLU A 418 -43.64 9.66 8.69
N ASP A 419 -44.05 9.07 9.82
CA ASP A 419 -45.13 9.61 10.67
C ASP A 419 -44.78 10.97 11.29
N SER A 420 -43.50 11.24 11.58
CA SER A 420 -43.06 12.54 12.14
C SER A 420 -43.11 13.70 11.13
N THR A 421 -43.14 13.40 9.82
CA THR A 421 -43.21 14.43 8.76
C THR A 421 -44.64 14.75 8.31
N GLY A 422 -45.65 14.03 8.82
CA GLY A 422 -47.04 14.09 8.37
C GLY A 422 -47.98 15.07 9.09
N HIS A 423 -47.49 16.04 9.88
CA HIS A 423 -48.35 17.03 10.55
C HIS A 423 -47.88 18.48 10.30
N SER A 424 -48.09 18.95 9.06
CA SER A 424 -48.34 20.37 8.79
C SER A 424 -49.54 20.49 7.84
N GLY A 425 -50.73 20.33 8.41
CA GLY A 425 -51.98 20.61 7.73
C GLY A 425 -52.16 22.11 7.53
N LEU A 426 -51.80 22.62 6.35
CA LEU A 426 -52.42 23.83 5.79
C LEU A 426 -53.24 23.42 4.57
N SER A 427 -54.55 23.64 4.67
CA SER A 427 -55.54 23.40 3.63
C SER A 427 -55.42 24.44 2.49
N PRO A 428 -55.55 24.07 1.20
CA PRO A 428 -55.38 24.98 0.07
C PRO A 428 -56.59 25.89 -0.23
N ASN A 429 -57.27 26.45 0.78
CA ASN A 429 -58.53 27.20 0.54
C ASN A 429 -58.72 28.51 1.32
N GLN A 430 -57.66 29.24 1.66
CA GLN A 430 -57.78 30.63 2.13
C GLN A 430 -56.75 31.56 1.49
N LEU A 431 -57.02 31.97 0.25
CA LEU A 431 -56.44 33.15 -0.38
C LEU A 431 -57.55 33.85 -1.19
N ARG A 432 -58.35 34.68 -0.52
CA ARG A 432 -59.14 35.76 -1.14
C ARG A 432 -59.42 36.86 -0.10
N ALA A 433 -59.24 38.11 -0.56
CA ALA A 433 -59.35 39.39 0.14
C ALA A 433 -58.19 39.64 1.13
N ILE A 434 -57.43 40.73 1.03
CA ILE A 434 -57.86 42.13 0.99
C ILE A 434 -56.84 42.96 0.18
N ASP A 435 -57.29 43.60 -0.89
CA ASP A 435 -56.87 44.96 -1.25
C ASP A 435 -57.79 45.91 -0.47
N GLY A 436 -57.19 46.86 0.23
CA GLY A 436 -57.85 47.88 1.05
C GLY A 436 -56.84 48.74 1.77
#